data_AF-A0A956XPI5-F1
#
_entry.id   AF-A0A956XPI5-F1
#
_cell.length_a   1.000
_cell.length_b   1.000
_cell.length_c   1.000
_cell.angle_alpha   90.00
_cell.angle_beta   90.00
_cell.angle_gamma   90.00
#
_symmetry.space_group_name_H-M   'P 1'
#
loop_
_entity.id
_entity.type
_entity.pdbx_description
1 polymer ?
#
loop_
_entity_poly.entity_id
_entity_poly.type
_entity_poly.pdbx_seq_one_letter_code
_entity_poly.pdbx_strand_id
1 'polypeptide(L)'
;MPDQQPQPTDLGSTSRKWMWLGLLTVAVLVAIVIAWRGAGLFLVMVAPPNAPIPSDAQEISHESPYDGRDTWTYIVPHDVPYSLDFYKSVSATCDTSPTCSSSAPECGQLKAQCLGTLMVSGVNILWQVDIVPIGIAGQESEWTLQRLIDWSGTADTLPELP
;
A
#
# COMPACT_ATOMS: atom_id res chain seq x y z
N MET A 1 67.16 -51.84 8.69
CA MET A 1 65.95 -51.32 9.36
C MET A 1 65.39 -50.26 8.43
N PRO A 2 64.20 -50.46 7.82
CA PRO A 2 63.58 -49.43 6.99
C PRO A 2 62.85 -48.43 7.90
N ASP A 3 63.21 -47.15 7.78
CA ASP A 3 62.52 -46.04 8.43
C ASP A 3 61.12 -45.86 7.82
N GLN A 4 60.08 -46.11 8.60
CA GLN A 4 58.71 -45.71 8.25
C GLN A 4 58.58 -44.19 8.46
N GLN A 5 58.63 -43.42 7.38
CA GLN A 5 58.18 -42.03 7.43
C GLN A 5 56.67 -41.98 7.67
N PRO A 6 56.19 -41.12 8.59
CA PRO A 6 54.78 -40.98 8.88
C PRO A 6 54.06 -40.36 7.67
N GLN A 7 52.99 -41.01 7.21
CA GLN A 7 52.14 -40.46 6.15
C GLN A 7 51.46 -39.16 6.64
N PRO A 8 51.41 -38.11 5.79
CA PRO A 8 50.67 -36.91 6.12
C PRO A 8 49.17 -37.22 6.15
N THR A 9 48.55 -36.98 7.31
CA THR A 9 47.10 -37.10 7.50
C THR A 9 46.36 -36.12 6.59
N ASP A 10 45.67 -36.65 5.59
CA ASP A 10 44.89 -35.94 4.56
C ASP A 10 43.54 -35.41 5.10
N LEU A 11 43.55 -34.87 6.32
CA LEU A 11 42.36 -34.33 7.02
C LEU A 11 41.94 -32.94 6.50
N GLY A 12 42.77 -32.29 5.67
CA GLY A 12 42.55 -30.92 5.22
C GLY A 12 41.55 -30.77 4.07
N SER A 13 41.43 -31.74 3.18
CA SER A 13 40.63 -31.57 1.95
C SER A 13 39.12 -31.72 2.21
N THR A 14 38.73 -32.67 3.06
CA THR A 14 37.33 -32.95 3.39
C THR A 14 36.74 -31.87 4.29
N SER A 15 37.46 -31.44 5.34
CA SER A 15 37.03 -30.37 6.23
C SER A 15 36.83 -29.05 5.48
N ARG A 16 37.75 -28.70 4.57
CA ARG A 16 37.65 -27.51 3.72
C ARG A 16 36.46 -27.56 2.77
N LYS A 17 36.13 -28.74 2.20
CA LYS A 17 34.94 -28.91 1.34
C LYS A 17 33.64 -28.72 2.11
N TRP A 18 33.52 -29.27 3.31
CA TRP A 18 32.35 -29.08 4.17
C TRP A 18 32.19 -27.62 4.62
N MET A 19 33.30 -26.95 4.93
CA MET A 19 33.29 -25.53 5.25
C MET A 19 32.76 -24.67 4.09
N TRP A 20 33.22 -24.93 2.86
CA TRP A 20 32.71 -24.23 1.66
C TRP A 20 31.25 -24.55 1.37
N LEU A 21 30.83 -25.81 1.54
CA LEU A 21 29.42 -26.20 1.38
C LEU A 21 28.54 -25.45 2.38
N GLY A 22 28.92 -25.42 3.65
CA GLY A 22 28.20 -24.69 4.70
C GLY A 22 28.11 -23.19 4.41
N LEU A 23 29.21 -22.58 3.98
CA LEU A 23 29.23 -21.17 3.60
C LEU A 23 28.30 -20.87 2.42
N LEU A 24 28.29 -21.73 1.40
CA LEU A 24 27.40 -21.60 0.25
C LEU A 24 25.93 -21.74 0.69
N THR A 25 25.61 -22.70 1.55
CA THR A 25 24.25 -22.85 2.10
C THR A 25 23.81 -21.61 2.86
N VAL A 26 24.67 -21.04 3.72
CA VAL A 26 24.35 -19.80 4.45
C VAL A 26 24.14 -18.64 3.48
N ALA A 27 25.01 -18.49 2.48
CA ALA A 27 24.87 -17.43 1.48
C ALA A 27 23.54 -17.54 0.69
N VAL A 28 23.14 -18.75 0.31
CA VAL A 28 21.86 -19.00 -0.38
C VAL A 28 20.68 -18.66 0.54
N LEU A 29 20.72 -19.06 1.81
CA LEU A 29 19.66 -18.72 2.77
C LEU A 29 19.53 -17.20 2.94
N VAL A 30 20.65 -16.49 3.06
CA VAL A 30 20.65 -15.02 3.15
C VAL A 30 20.06 -14.41 1.88
N ALA A 31 20.45 -14.90 0.69
CA ALA A 31 19.91 -14.42 -0.59
C ALA A 31 18.39 -14.63 -0.71
N ILE A 32 17.88 -15.79 -0.27
CA ILE A 32 16.44 -16.07 -0.24
C ILE A 32 15.70 -15.10 0.70
N VAL A 33 16.25 -14.85 1.90
CA VAL A 33 15.65 -13.90 2.85
C VAL A 33 15.60 -12.49 2.26
N ILE A 34 16.68 -12.04 1.61
CA ILE A 34 16.73 -10.74 0.93
C ILE A 34 15.70 -10.69 -0.20
N ALA A 35 15.65 -11.72 -1.06
CA ALA A 35 14.70 -11.78 -2.17
C ALA A 35 13.25 -11.76 -1.68
N TRP A 36 12.93 -12.51 -0.62
CA TRP A 36 11.59 -12.54 -0.02
C TRP A 36 11.18 -11.16 0.51
N ARG A 37 12.09 -10.46 1.19
CA ARG A 37 11.83 -9.10 1.70
C ARG A 37 11.68 -8.08 0.56
N GLY A 38 12.48 -8.20 -0.49
CA GLY A 38 12.41 -7.34 -1.67
C GLY A 38 11.15 -7.57 -2.52
N ALA A 39 10.64 -8.81 -2.58
CA ALA A 39 9.45 -9.15 -3.34
C ALA A 39 8.21 -8.37 -2.86
N GLY A 40 8.06 -8.17 -1.55
CA GLY A 40 6.95 -7.38 -1.00
C GLY A 40 6.99 -5.92 -1.44
N LEU A 41 8.17 -5.30 -1.47
CA LEU A 41 8.34 -3.92 -1.95
C LEU A 41 8.07 -3.83 -3.46
N PHE A 42 8.59 -4.79 -4.23
CA PHE A 42 8.38 -4.85 -5.68
C PHE A 42 6.89 -5.00 -6.03
N LEU A 43 6.15 -5.80 -5.26
CA LEU A 43 4.70 -5.93 -5.45
C LEU A 43 3.96 -4.62 -5.16
N VAL A 44 4.32 -3.88 -4.11
CA VAL A 44 3.74 -2.54 -3.85
C VAL A 44 4.04 -1.57 -4.99
N MET A 45 5.21 -1.66 -5.62
CA MET A 45 5.60 -0.82 -6.74
C MET A 45 4.84 -1.12 -8.04
N VAL A 46 4.55 -2.40 -8.31
CA VAL A 46 3.85 -2.82 -9.53
C VAL A 46 2.33 -2.80 -9.37
N ALA A 47 1.84 -3.15 -8.18
CA ALA A 47 0.42 -3.29 -7.87
C ALA A 47 0.16 -2.83 -6.42
N PRO A 48 0.18 -1.51 -6.18
CA PRO A 48 -0.15 -0.96 -4.86
C PRO A 48 -1.56 -1.37 -4.45
N PRO A 49 -1.80 -1.70 -3.17
CA PRO A 49 -3.13 -2.03 -2.69
C PRO A 49 -4.08 -0.86 -2.92
N ASN A 50 -5.32 -1.19 -3.28
CA ASN A 50 -6.38 -0.21 -3.43
C ASN A 50 -6.91 0.20 -2.06
N ALA A 51 -7.46 1.42 -1.98
CA ALA A 51 -8.20 1.83 -0.79
C ALA A 51 -9.46 0.96 -0.63
N PRO A 52 -9.99 0.84 0.60
CA PRO A 52 -11.20 0.07 0.84
C PRO A 52 -12.41 0.69 0.11
N ILE A 53 -13.12 -0.12 -0.65
CA ILE A 53 -14.32 0.25 -1.43
C ILE A 53 -15.36 -0.88 -1.23
N PRO A 54 -16.66 -0.60 -1.09
CA PRO A 54 -17.68 -1.63 -0.94
C PRO A 54 -17.88 -2.38 -2.26
N SER A 55 -18.34 -3.62 -2.18
CA SER A 55 -18.39 -4.54 -3.33
C SER A 55 -19.39 -4.14 -4.43
N ASP A 56 -20.31 -3.26 -4.10
CA ASP A 56 -21.40 -2.76 -4.94
C ASP A 56 -21.12 -1.37 -5.52
N ALA A 57 -19.96 -0.78 -5.23
CA ALA A 57 -19.51 0.46 -5.87
C ALA A 57 -19.25 0.23 -7.37
N GLN A 58 -19.70 1.18 -8.18
CA GLN A 58 -19.46 1.19 -9.62
C GLN A 58 -18.44 2.26 -9.98
N GLU A 59 -17.32 1.85 -10.60
CA GLU A 59 -16.33 2.80 -11.13
C GLU A 59 -16.89 3.57 -12.32
N ILE A 60 -16.77 4.89 -12.28
CA ILE A 60 -17.20 5.81 -13.36
C ILE A 60 -15.98 6.34 -14.11
N SER A 61 -14.93 6.70 -13.38
CA SER A 61 -13.69 7.19 -13.95
C SER A 61 -12.50 6.83 -13.07
N HIS A 62 -11.33 6.80 -13.70
CA HIS A 62 -10.05 6.61 -13.05
C HIS A 62 -9.01 7.46 -13.77
N GLU A 63 -8.34 8.31 -13.02
CA GLU A 63 -7.25 9.16 -13.46
C GLU A 63 -6.00 8.85 -12.64
N SER A 64 -4.89 8.59 -13.32
CA SER A 64 -3.57 8.40 -12.71
C SER A 64 -2.65 9.51 -13.23
N PRO A 65 -2.75 10.74 -12.70
CA PRO A 65 -1.76 11.77 -13.02
C PRO A 65 -0.35 11.27 -12.69
N TYR A 66 0.64 11.75 -13.44
CA TYR A 66 2.05 11.54 -13.08
C TYR A 66 2.26 12.02 -11.62
N ASP A 67 3.10 11.32 -10.85
CA ASP A 67 3.48 11.56 -9.42
C ASP A 67 2.93 10.56 -8.37
N GLY A 68 2.47 9.38 -8.78
CA GLY A 68 2.11 8.30 -7.84
C GLY A 68 0.83 8.61 -7.04
N ARG A 69 -0.01 9.47 -7.61
CA ARG A 69 -1.36 9.75 -7.15
C ARG A 69 -2.34 9.17 -8.15
N ASP A 70 -3.34 8.49 -7.61
CA ASP A 70 -4.45 7.96 -8.39
C ASP A 70 -5.75 8.55 -7.82
N THR A 71 -6.67 8.88 -8.71
CA THR A 71 -8.00 9.37 -8.39
C THR A 71 -9.03 8.50 -9.09
N TRP A 72 -9.95 7.92 -8.33
CA TRP A 72 -11.09 7.18 -8.86
C TRP A 72 -12.38 7.87 -8.45
N THR A 73 -13.37 7.83 -9.34
CA THR A 73 -14.73 8.26 -9.02
C THR A 73 -15.65 7.06 -9.10
N TYR A 74 -16.40 6.83 -8.03
CA TYR A 74 -17.36 5.75 -7.90
C TYR A 74 -18.76 6.28 -7.67
N ILE A 75 -19.77 5.58 -8.22
CA ILE A 75 -21.14 5.67 -7.76
C ILE A 75 -21.39 4.53 -6.78
N VAL A 76 -21.91 4.86 -5.61
CA VAL A 76 -22.30 3.89 -4.59
C VAL A 76 -23.81 3.98 -4.39
N PRO A 77 -24.55 2.86 -4.49
CA PRO A 77 -26.01 2.83 -4.36
C PRO A 77 -26.48 2.94 -2.90
N HIS A 78 -25.80 3.80 -2.12
CA HIS A 78 -26.02 4.01 -0.71
C HIS A 78 -25.88 5.47 -0.32
N ASP A 79 -26.52 5.84 0.78
CA ASP A 79 -26.51 7.19 1.31
C ASP A 79 -25.19 7.54 2.03
N VAL A 80 -25.06 8.83 2.39
CA VAL A 80 -23.87 9.34 3.09
C VAL A 80 -23.67 8.67 4.47
N PRO A 81 -24.71 8.46 5.31
CA PRO A 81 -24.58 7.71 6.56
C PRO A 81 -23.95 6.31 6.39
N TYR A 82 -24.42 5.51 5.42
CA TYR A 82 -23.83 4.22 5.13
C TYR A 82 -22.34 4.34 4.77
N SER A 83 -22.01 5.32 3.93
CA SER A 83 -20.64 5.58 3.48
C SER A 83 -19.70 5.91 4.65
N LEU A 84 -20.17 6.74 5.58
CA LEU A 84 -19.43 7.08 6.80
C LEU A 84 -19.20 5.85 7.70
N ASP A 85 -20.23 5.02 7.87
CA ASP A 85 -20.12 3.82 8.70
C ASP A 85 -19.19 2.77 8.08
N PHE A 86 -19.22 2.63 6.75
CA PHE A 86 -18.27 1.80 6.00
C PHE A 86 -16.83 2.23 6.30
N TYR A 87 -16.49 3.51 6.12
CA TYR A 87 -15.13 3.98 6.31
C TYR A 87 -14.68 3.95 7.77
N LYS A 88 -15.56 4.23 8.73
CA LYS A 88 -15.26 4.04 10.16
C LYS A 88 -14.95 2.58 10.50
N SER A 89 -15.62 1.62 9.85
CA SER A 89 -15.38 0.19 10.09
C SER A 89 -13.97 -0.26 9.67
N VAL A 90 -13.36 0.44 8.72
CA VAL A 90 -11.97 0.23 8.26
C VAL A 90 -10.98 1.21 8.92
N SER A 91 -11.34 1.74 10.09
CA SER A 91 -10.50 2.63 10.91
C SER A 91 -10.14 3.97 10.25
N ALA A 92 -10.97 4.45 9.33
CA ALA A 92 -10.82 5.79 8.77
C ALA A 92 -11.22 6.88 9.78
N THR A 93 -10.62 8.06 9.63
CA THR A 93 -11.07 9.28 10.30
C THR A 93 -11.94 10.06 9.33
N CYS A 94 -13.20 10.32 9.68
CA CYS A 94 -14.14 11.03 8.82
C CYS A 94 -14.54 12.39 9.41
N ASP A 95 -14.49 13.43 8.58
CA ASP A 95 -15.04 14.75 8.83
C ASP A 95 -16.37 14.91 8.07
N THR A 96 -17.43 15.31 8.79
CA THR A 96 -18.78 15.55 8.23
C THR A 96 -19.05 17.03 7.93
N SER A 97 -18.07 17.91 8.17
CA SER A 97 -18.09 19.31 7.78
C SER A 97 -16.74 19.71 7.16
N PRO A 98 -16.29 19.00 6.12
CA PRO A 98 -14.97 19.22 5.55
C PRO A 98 -14.82 20.65 5.05
N THR A 99 -13.66 21.24 5.34
CA THR A 99 -13.31 22.55 4.81
C THR A 99 -12.85 22.34 3.37
N CYS A 100 -13.58 22.91 2.41
CA CYS A 100 -13.22 22.82 1.01
C CYS A 100 -12.71 24.18 0.51
N SER A 101 -11.73 24.15 -0.40
CA SER A 101 -11.32 25.36 -1.11
C SER A 101 -12.48 25.87 -1.96
N SER A 102 -12.75 27.17 -1.88
CA SER A 102 -13.80 27.83 -2.68
C SER A 102 -13.60 27.72 -4.19
N SER A 103 -12.43 27.25 -4.65
CA SER A 103 -12.15 26.96 -6.06
C SER A 103 -12.70 25.62 -6.55
N ALA A 104 -13.08 24.71 -5.64
CA ALA A 104 -13.62 23.39 -6.02
C ALA A 104 -15.14 23.48 -6.31
N PRO A 105 -15.61 23.07 -7.51
CA PRO A 105 -17.02 23.19 -7.90
C PRO A 105 -17.98 22.38 -7.00
N GLU A 106 -17.47 21.36 -6.33
CA GLU A 106 -18.23 20.45 -5.46
C GLU A 106 -18.25 20.88 -3.98
N CYS A 107 -17.57 21.98 -3.64
CA CYS A 107 -17.40 22.45 -2.26
C CYS A 107 -18.74 22.68 -1.51
N GLY A 108 -19.80 23.10 -2.21
CA GLY A 108 -21.14 23.24 -1.62
C GLY A 108 -21.92 21.92 -1.45
N GLN A 109 -21.45 20.85 -2.09
CA GLN A 109 -22.12 19.54 -2.16
C GLN A 109 -21.40 18.47 -1.34
N LEU A 110 -20.11 18.65 -1.07
CA LEU A 110 -19.31 17.78 -0.22
C LEU A 110 -19.95 17.64 1.17
N LYS A 111 -20.30 16.41 1.56
CA LYS A 111 -20.94 16.11 2.86
C LYS A 111 -20.02 15.44 3.84
N ALA A 112 -19.07 14.66 3.34
CA ALA A 112 -18.11 14.02 4.20
C ALA A 112 -16.79 13.81 3.47
N GLN A 113 -15.72 13.81 4.24
CA GLN A 113 -14.40 13.41 3.82
C GLN A 113 -13.89 12.36 4.80
N CYS A 114 -13.40 11.24 4.29
CA CYS A 114 -12.81 10.18 5.11
C CYS A 114 -11.35 9.97 4.70
N LEU A 115 -10.48 9.89 5.69
CA LEU A 115 -9.03 9.75 5.53
C LEU A 115 -8.58 8.45 6.18
N GLY A 116 -7.64 7.76 5.55
CA GLY A 116 -7.01 6.60 6.15
C GLY A 116 -5.62 6.31 5.60
N THR A 117 -4.98 5.34 6.23
CA THR A 117 -3.62 4.93 5.89
C THR A 117 -3.53 3.42 5.85
N LEU A 118 -2.86 2.90 4.82
CA LEU A 118 -2.52 1.49 4.68
C LEU A 118 -1.01 1.35 4.77
N MET A 119 -0.52 0.44 5.60
CA MET A 119 0.90 0.15 5.71
C MET A 119 1.21 -1.19 5.04
N VAL A 120 2.04 -1.18 3.98
CA VAL A 120 2.46 -2.40 3.28
C VAL A 120 3.96 -2.39 3.08
N SER A 121 4.63 -3.44 3.59
CA SER A 121 6.09 -3.62 3.45
C SER A 121 6.94 -2.41 3.92
N GLY A 122 6.43 -1.62 4.88
CA GLY A 122 7.09 -0.42 5.40
C GLY A 122 6.79 0.87 4.64
N VAL A 123 5.94 0.81 3.61
CA VAL A 123 5.46 1.98 2.86
C VAL A 123 4.09 2.39 3.39
N ASN A 124 3.91 3.69 3.62
CA ASN A 124 2.62 4.26 3.98
C ASN A 124 1.88 4.69 2.72
N ILE A 125 0.64 4.26 2.59
CA ILE A 125 -0.26 4.61 1.50
C ILE A 125 -1.40 5.39 2.12
N LEU A 126 -1.43 6.69 1.83
CA LEU A 126 -2.49 7.56 2.30
C LEU A 126 -3.62 7.53 1.29
N TRP A 127 -4.85 7.56 1.79
CA TRP A 127 -6.01 7.68 0.93
C TRP A 127 -7.05 8.60 1.57
N GLN A 128 -7.80 9.26 0.69
CA GLN A 128 -8.90 10.16 1.03
C GLN A 128 -10.09 9.79 0.17
N VAL A 129 -11.27 9.80 0.75
CA VAL A 129 -12.52 9.75 0.02
C VAL A 129 -13.32 11.00 0.33
N ASP A 130 -13.72 11.69 -0.73
CA ASP A 130 -14.70 12.77 -0.72
C ASP A 130 -16.07 12.19 -1.10
N ILE A 131 -17.09 12.43 -0.26
CA ILE A 131 -18.42 11.84 -0.40
C ILE A 131 -19.44 12.93 -0.68
N VAL A 132 -20.09 12.83 -1.84
CA VAL A 132 -21.12 13.75 -2.30
C VAL A 132 -22.44 12.99 -2.48
N PRO A 133 -23.56 13.43 -1.89
CA PRO A 133 -24.85 12.81 -2.13
C PRO A 133 -25.30 13.10 -3.55
N ILE A 134 -25.73 12.06 -4.26
CA ILE A 134 -26.29 12.16 -5.61
C ILE A 134 -27.68 11.49 -5.68
N GLY A 135 -28.32 11.60 -6.83
CA GLY A 135 -29.64 11.02 -7.06
C GLY A 135 -30.78 11.74 -6.34
N ILE A 136 -31.99 11.20 -6.48
CA ILE A 136 -33.19 11.78 -5.89
C ILE A 136 -33.19 11.50 -4.39
N ALA A 137 -33.23 12.56 -3.58
CA ALA A 137 -33.22 12.51 -2.11
C ALA A 137 -31.91 11.96 -1.47
N GLY A 138 -30.79 11.90 -2.20
CA GLY A 138 -29.50 11.51 -1.63
C GLY A 138 -29.40 10.04 -1.22
N GLN A 139 -30.13 9.16 -1.92
CA GLN A 139 -30.09 7.71 -1.69
C GLN A 139 -28.84 7.04 -2.26
N GLU A 140 -28.13 7.76 -3.14
CA GLU A 140 -26.87 7.35 -3.74
C GLU A 140 -25.79 8.36 -3.33
N SER A 141 -24.54 7.95 -3.43
CA SER A 141 -23.40 8.82 -3.19
C SER A 141 -22.34 8.63 -4.25
N GLU A 142 -21.77 9.74 -4.68
CA GLU A 142 -20.57 9.76 -5.48
C GLU A 142 -19.37 9.83 -4.53
N TRP A 143 -18.42 8.93 -4.73
CA TRP A 143 -17.19 8.88 -3.96
C TRP A 143 -16.02 9.20 -4.86
N THR A 144 -15.31 10.28 -4.54
CA THR A 144 -14.04 10.60 -5.19
C THR A 144 -12.91 10.12 -4.27
N LEU A 145 -12.31 8.99 -4.64
CA LEU A 145 -11.21 8.36 -3.93
C LEU A 145 -9.87 8.85 -4.49
N GLN A 146 -9.03 9.39 -3.63
CA GLN A 146 -7.65 9.72 -3.94
C GLN A 146 -6.71 8.81 -3.15
N ARG A 147 -5.67 8.30 -3.81
CA ARG A 147 -4.56 7.55 -3.18
C ARG A 147 -3.25 8.24 -3.47
N LEU A 148 -2.38 8.32 -2.46
CA LEU A 148 -0.99 8.72 -2.61
C LEU A 148 -0.08 7.66 -2.01
N ILE A 149 0.89 7.20 -2.80
CA ILE A 149 1.94 6.30 -2.33
C ILE A 149 3.12 7.14 -1.86
N ASP A 150 3.31 7.22 -0.55
CA ASP A 150 4.45 7.94 0.01
C ASP A 150 5.69 7.05 0.13
N TRP A 151 6.56 7.16 -0.87
CA TRP A 151 7.86 6.49 -0.90
C TRP A 151 8.86 7.03 0.13
N SER A 152 8.67 8.26 0.61
CA SER A 152 9.58 8.91 1.56
C SER A 152 9.31 8.50 3.01
N GLY A 153 8.09 8.06 3.31
CA GLY A 153 7.61 7.77 4.66
C GLY A 153 7.45 9.00 5.56
N THR A 154 7.39 10.20 4.97
CA THR A 154 7.29 11.49 5.69
C THR A 154 5.94 12.18 5.52
N ALA A 155 5.07 11.69 4.64
CA ALA A 155 3.76 12.27 4.40
C ALA A 155 2.77 11.79 5.48
N ASP A 156 2.29 12.74 6.28
CA ASP A 156 1.24 12.51 7.27
C ASP A 156 -0.15 12.88 6.72
N THR A 157 -0.22 13.62 5.61
CA THR A 157 -1.46 14.10 4.99
C THR A 157 -1.34 14.13 3.47
N LEU A 158 -2.48 13.99 2.78
CA LEU A 158 -2.56 14.24 1.34
C LEU A 158 -2.41 15.75 1.08
N PRO A 159 -1.39 16.20 0.33
CA PRO A 159 -1.29 17.60 -0.02
C PRO A 159 -2.46 17.97 -0.95
N GLU A 160 -3.08 19.12 -0.69
CA GLU A 160 -4.12 19.71 -1.53
C GLU A 160 -3.54 19.95 -2.94
N LEU A 161 -4.33 19.61 -3.96
CA LEU A 161 -4.00 19.93 -5.34
C LEU A 161 -4.11 21.46 -5.51
N PRO A 162 -3.15 22.11 -6.20
CA PRO A 162 -3.19 23.54 -6.49
C PRO A 162 -4.35 23.93 -7.43
#